data_AF-A0A0A0NKT2-F1
#
_entry.id   AF-A0A0A0NKT2-F1
#
_cell.length_a   1.000
_cell.length_b   1.000
_cell.length_c   1.000
_cell.angle_alpha   90.00
_cell.angle_beta   90.00
_cell.angle_gamma   90.00
#
_symmetry.space_group_name_H-M   'P 1'
#
loop_
_entity.id
_entity.type
_entity.pdbx_description
1 polymer ?
#
loop_
_entity_poly.entity_id
_entity_poly.type
_entity_poly.pdbx_seq_one_letter_code
_entity_poly.pdbx_strand_id
1 'polypeptide(L)'
;MTLGSTAVAEQPGARPAERYLNLHQCVYVGSGGHYTNVLPNTANAAFNTGTNVSSTPDTVLSCGPGDGGWRPTPANSAVRAFDLTAGRYLNVHQCVYFSPGQHYTAVLPNTPNVNFNTGTNVSNTADTKLNCGPGGGGWRLLLANSVVESFDLADNRYLNLHQCVWTSSGQYYMGLLPNSPNGNFNTGTNASRTADSALNCRSGGDGWALDGVNSAYRPLGS
;
A
#
# COMPACT_ATOMS: atom_id res chain seq x y z
N MET A 1 -11.36 56.67 0.10
CA MET A 1 -11.89 55.40 -0.43
C MET A 1 -10.84 54.33 -0.18
N THR A 2 -11.05 53.52 0.85
CA THR A 2 -10.16 52.42 1.22
C THR A 2 -10.81 51.14 0.70
N LEU A 3 -10.23 50.55 -0.34
CA LEU A 3 -10.66 49.26 -0.88
C LEU A 3 -10.13 48.17 0.05
N GLY A 4 -11.02 47.58 0.85
CA GLY A 4 -10.72 46.41 1.66
C GLY A 4 -10.58 45.19 0.77
N SER A 5 -9.39 44.60 0.73
CA SER A 5 -9.15 43.29 0.12
C SER A 5 -9.91 42.23 0.91
N THR A 6 -10.98 41.71 0.32
CA THR A 6 -11.61 40.47 0.80
C THR A 6 -10.63 39.32 0.55
N ALA A 7 -10.05 38.79 1.62
CA ALA A 7 -9.41 37.48 1.57
C ALA A 7 -10.47 36.46 1.16
N VAL A 8 -10.33 35.91 -0.04
CA VAL A 8 -11.13 34.77 -0.48
C VAL A 8 -10.69 33.60 0.38
N ALA A 9 -11.58 33.10 1.24
CA ALA A 9 -11.35 31.85 1.95
C ALA A 9 -11.12 30.76 0.90
N GLU A 10 -9.94 30.16 0.92
CA GLU A 10 -9.59 29.05 0.03
C GLU A 10 -10.61 27.94 0.26
N GLN A 11 -11.39 27.66 -0.79
CA GLN A 11 -12.40 26.62 -0.77
C GLN A 11 -11.68 25.31 -0.41
N PRO A 12 -12.15 24.53 0.58
CA PRO A 12 -11.47 23.30 0.97
C PRO A 12 -11.21 22.46 -0.29
N GLY A 13 -9.94 22.13 -0.53
CA GLY A 13 -9.55 21.29 -1.64
C GLY A 13 -10.38 20.01 -1.64
N ALA A 14 -10.72 19.52 -2.83
CA ALA A 14 -11.53 18.34 -2.98
C ALA A 14 -10.76 17.13 -2.40
N ARG A 15 -11.19 16.65 -1.24
CA ARG A 15 -10.69 15.44 -0.59
C ARG A 15 -11.19 14.19 -1.34
N PRO A 16 -10.58 13.01 -1.13
CA PRO A 16 -11.19 11.74 -1.54
C PRO A 16 -12.62 11.69 -1.01
N ALA A 17 -13.59 11.41 -1.90
CA ALA A 17 -15.01 11.61 -1.61
C ALA A 17 -15.57 10.73 -0.49
N GLU A 18 -14.86 9.65 -0.15
CA GLU A 18 -15.26 8.65 0.84
C GLU A 18 -14.41 8.77 2.11
N ARG A 19 -15.04 8.51 3.26
CA ARG A 19 -14.43 8.76 4.58
C ARG A 19 -13.30 7.78 4.91
N TYR A 20 -13.47 6.50 4.60
CA TYR A 20 -12.52 5.46 4.97
C TYR A 20 -11.80 4.91 3.74
N LEU A 21 -10.48 4.80 3.84
CA LEU A 21 -9.73 3.80 3.08
C LEU A 21 -9.74 2.50 3.88
N ASN A 22 -10.50 1.51 3.40
CA ASN A 22 -10.50 0.18 3.96
C ASN A 22 -9.40 -0.62 3.28
N LEU A 23 -8.24 -0.75 3.94
CA LEU A 23 -7.10 -1.46 3.38
C LEU A 23 -7.06 -2.90 3.89
N HIS A 24 -7.17 -3.84 2.97
CA HIS A 24 -7.09 -5.27 3.21
C HIS A 24 -5.71 -5.77 2.77
N GLN A 25 -4.85 -6.12 3.72
CA GLN A 25 -3.59 -6.79 3.44
C GLN A 25 -3.80 -8.29 3.51
N CYS A 26 -3.74 -8.95 2.35
CA CYS A 26 -3.86 -10.39 2.22
C CYS A 26 -2.49 -10.99 1.96
N VAL A 27 -2.03 -11.82 2.90
CA VAL A 27 -0.73 -12.49 2.81
C VAL A 27 -0.95 -13.97 2.54
N TYR A 28 -0.17 -14.51 1.62
CA TYR A 28 -0.19 -15.90 1.21
C TYR A 28 1.20 -16.51 1.37
N VAL A 29 1.25 -17.81 1.68
CA VAL A 29 2.49 -18.58 1.78
C VAL A 29 2.46 -19.73 0.78
N GLY A 30 3.58 -19.93 0.10
CA GLY A 30 3.78 -20.98 -0.90
C GLY A 30 5.24 -21.37 -1.01
N SER A 31 5.60 -22.14 -2.04
CA SER A 31 6.99 -22.56 -2.29
C SER A 31 7.94 -21.39 -2.55
N GLY A 32 7.40 -20.25 -3.03
CA GLY A 32 8.15 -19.01 -3.26
C GLY A 32 8.28 -18.09 -2.05
N GLY A 33 7.85 -18.52 -0.86
CA GLY A 33 7.88 -17.71 0.35
C GLY A 33 6.56 -17.00 0.64
N HIS A 34 6.61 -15.69 0.90
CA HIS A 34 5.44 -14.87 1.20
C HIS A 34 5.04 -14.02 0.01
N TYR A 35 3.75 -13.90 -0.23
CA TYR A 35 3.18 -12.99 -1.21
C TYR A 35 2.15 -12.10 -0.52
N THR A 36 2.23 -10.79 -0.73
CA THR A 36 1.26 -9.83 -0.20
C THR A 36 0.52 -9.17 -1.35
N ASN A 37 -0.80 -9.16 -1.27
CA ASN A 37 -1.66 -8.35 -2.12
C ASN A 37 -2.48 -7.39 -1.25
N VAL A 38 -2.71 -6.19 -1.75
CA VAL A 38 -3.56 -5.17 -1.16
C VAL A 38 -4.63 -4.65 -2.12
N LEU A 39 -4.61 -5.01 -3.41
CA LEU A 39 -5.58 -4.52 -4.38
C LEU A 39 -6.61 -5.59 -4.83
N PRO A 40 -7.86 -5.19 -5.11
CA PRO A 40 -8.95 -6.12 -5.40
C PRO A 40 -9.10 -6.45 -6.89
N ASN A 41 -8.22 -5.96 -7.75
CA ASN A 41 -8.41 -5.94 -9.20
C ASN A 41 -7.17 -6.40 -9.98
N THR A 42 -6.39 -7.32 -9.41
CA THR A 42 -5.38 -8.05 -10.17
C THR A 42 -6.07 -8.99 -11.16
N ALA A 43 -5.38 -9.36 -12.25
CA ALA A 43 -5.93 -10.34 -13.21
C ALA A 43 -6.06 -11.73 -12.57
N ASN A 44 -5.23 -12.04 -11.57
CA ASN A 44 -5.36 -13.24 -10.77
C ASN A 44 -6.32 -13.06 -9.59
N ALA A 45 -7.61 -13.26 -9.87
CA ALA A 45 -8.67 -13.04 -8.90
C ALA A 45 -8.54 -13.87 -7.60
N ALA A 46 -7.80 -14.98 -7.61
CA ALA A 46 -7.61 -15.82 -6.43
C ALA A 46 -6.86 -15.11 -5.29
N PHE A 47 -6.10 -14.04 -5.60
CA PHE A 47 -5.38 -13.24 -4.62
C PHE A 47 -6.07 -11.91 -4.29
N ASN A 48 -7.16 -11.54 -4.97
CA ASN A 48 -7.81 -10.24 -4.80
C ASN A 48 -8.28 -9.99 -3.37
N THR A 49 -8.18 -8.74 -2.95
CA THR A 49 -8.53 -8.31 -1.58
C THR A 49 -9.91 -7.64 -1.55
N GLY A 50 -10.37 -7.29 -0.34
CA GLY A 50 -11.54 -6.44 -0.13
C GLY A 50 -11.27 -4.94 -0.14
N THR A 51 -10.03 -4.50 -0.43
CA THR A 51 -9.67 -3.07 -0.30
C THR A 51 -10.65 -2.19 -1.04
N ASN A 52 -11.09 -1.09 -0.44
CA ASN A 52 -12.05 -0.16 -1.02
C ASN A 52 -11.98 1.22 -0.34
N VAL A 53 -12.79 2.14 -0.85
CA VAL A 53 -13.15 3.36 -0.14
C VAL A 53 -14.65 3.36 0.10
N SER A 54 -15.07 3.75 1.29
CA SER A 54 -16.49 3.85 1.64
C SER A 54 -16.72 4.77 2.85
N SER A 55 -18.00 5.03 3.16
CA SER A 55 -18.42 5.78 4.34
C SER A 55 -18.37 4.95 5.63
N THR A 56 -18.16 3.63 5.55
CA THR A 56 -18.19 2.71 6.69
C THR A 56 -16.85 1.99 6.86
N PRO A 57 -16.34 1.85 8.09
CA PRO A 57 -15.10 1.11 8.31
C PRO A 57 -15.35 -0.39 8.15
N ASP A 58 -14.54 -1.05 7.33
CA ASP A 58 -14.53 -2.50 7.24
C ASP A 58 -13.86 -3.09 8.50
N THR A 59 -14.51 -4.10 9.07
CA THR A 59 -14.06 -4.78 10.30
C THR A 59 -13.73 -6.25 10.07
N VAL A 60 -14.05 -6.78 8.88
CA VAL A 60 -13.82 -8.17 8.51
C VAL A 60 -12.86 -8.25 7.34
N LEU A 61 -11.80 -9.03 7.50
CA LEU A 61 -10.83 -9.28 6.44
C LEU A 61 -11.49 -10.06 5.30
N SER A 62 -11.46 -9.48 4.11
CA SER A 62 -11.79 -10.14 2.84
C SER A 62 -10.52 -10.36 2.02
N CYS A 63 -10.22 -11.63 1.75
CA CYS A 63 -9.11 -12.11 0.94
C CYS A 63 -9.57 -13.26 0.05
N GLY A 64 -9.07 -13.32 -1.18
CA GLY A 64 -9.25 -14.47 -2.05
C GLY A 64 -8.60 -15.75 -1.48
N PRO A 65 -8.99 -16.92 -1.99
CA PRO A 65 -8.56 -18.22 -1.44
C PRO A 65 -7.08 -18.54 -1.68
N GLY A 66 -6.37 -17.78 -2.52
CA GLY A 66 -5.08 -18.17 -3.08
C GLY A 66 -5.22 -19.20 -4.20
N ASP A 67 -4.14 -19.42 -4.95
CA ASP A 67 -4.09 -20.39 -6.05
C ASP A 67 -2.66 -20.94 -6.22
N GLY A 68 -2.48 -22.01 -7.01
CA GLY A 68 -1.16 -22.51 -7.40
C GLY A 68 -0.30 -23.00 -6.24
N GLY A 69 -0.94 -23.51 -5.18
CA GLY A 69 -0.26 -23.95 -3.95
C GLY A 69 0.01 -22.85 -2.93
N TRP A 70 -0.37 -21.60 -3.22
CA TRP A 70 -0.32 -20.49 -2.27
C TRP A 70 -1.56 -20.48 -1.38
N ARG A 71 -1.37 -20.44 -0.07
CA ARG A 71 -2.45 -20.50 0.92
C ARG A 71 -2.49 -19.23 1.77
N PRO A 72 -3.67 -18.75 2.18
CA PRO A 72 -3.78 -17.58 3.05
C PRO A 72 -3.01 -17.77 4.35
N THR A 73 -2.41 -16.68 4.84
CA THR A 73 -1.65 -16.61 6.10
C THR A 73 -2.34 -15.62 7.04
N PRO A 74 -3.31 -16.08 7.86
CA PRO A 74 -4.08 -15.19 8.75
C PRO A 74 -3.21 -14.41 9.74
N ALA A 75 -2.09 -14.99 10.18
CA ALA A 75 -1.18 -14.34 11.13
C ALA A 75 -0.54 -13.04 10.58
N ASN A 76 -0.42 -12.91 9.26
CA ASN A 76 0.19 -11.77 8.59
C ASN A 76 -0.82 -10.94 7.77
N SER A 77 -2.09 -11.33 7.80
CA SER A 77 -3.17 -10.66 7.08
C SER A 77 -4.03 -9.87 8.05
N ALA A 78 -4.51 -8.70 7.62
CA ALA A 78 -5.38 -7.84 8.42
C ALA A 78 -6.17 -6.87 7.54
N VAL A 79 -7.24 -6.34 8.10
CA VAL A 79 -7.96 -5.18 7.56
C VAL A 79 -7.78 -4.02 8.51
N ARG A 80 -7.60 -2.82 7.96
CA ARG A 80 -7.68 -1.57 8.73
C ARG A 80 -8.41 -0.51 7.92
N ALA A 81 -9.43 0.06 8.53
CA ALA A 81 -10.06 1.28 8.06
C ALA A 81 -9.27 2.49 8.52
N PHE A 82 -8.83 3.33 7.57
CA PHE A 82 -8.18 4.60 7.83
C PHE A 82 -9.18 5.74 7.59
N ASP A 83 -9.55 6.47 8.64
CA ASP A 83 -10.41 7.65 8.52
C ASP A 83 -9.62 8.79 7.86
N LEU A 84 -9.85 9.01 6.56
CA LEU A 84 -9.18 10.02 5.75
C LEU A 84 -9.57 11.45 6.16
N THR A 85 -10.60 11.62 7.00
CA THR A 85 -11.00 12.92 7.53
C THR A 85 -10.32 13.28 8.85
N ALA A 86 -9.72 12.29 9.52
CA ALA A 86 -9.07 12.46 10.83
C ALA A 86 -7.71 13.18 10.77
N GLY A 87 -7.17 13.40 9.58
CA GLY A 87 -5.88 14.07 9.37
C GLY A 87 -5.72 14.64 7.96
N ARG A 88 -4.56 15.24 7.72
CA ARG A 88 -4.16 15.77 6.41
C ARG A 88 -3.42 14.75 5.56
N TYR A 89 -2.63 13.87 6.19
CA TYR A 89 -1.75 12.95 5.50
C TYR A 89 -2.19 11.51 5.73
N LEU A 90 -2.21 10.72 4.67
CA LEU A 90 -2.09 9.27 4.77
C LEU A 90 -0.61 8.92 4.72
N ASN A 91 -0.04 8.56 5.86
CA ASN A 91 1.35 8.16 6.00
C ASN A 91 1.43 6.65 5.78
N VAL A 92 1.94 6.21 4.63
CA VAL A 92 2.08 4.79 4.29
C VAL A 92 3.50 4.35 4.55
N HIS A 93 3.64 3.35 5.42
CA HIS A 93 4.91 2.70 5.71
C HIS A 93 4.96 1.36 5.01
N GLN A 94 5.78 1.24 3.98
CA GLN A 94 6.10 -0.03 3.34
C GLN A 94 7.33 -0.63 4.02
N CYS A 95 7.13 -1.72 4.76
CA CYS A 95 8.18 -2.45 5.44
C CYS A 95 8.44 -3.76 4.71
N VAL A 96 9.62 -3.87 4.08
CA VAL A 96 10.02 -5.06 3.35
C VAL A 96 11.00 -5.85 4.20
N TYR A 97 10.71 -7.13 4.40
CA TYR A 97 11.53 -8.05 5.18
C TYR A 97 12.12 -9.11 4.25
N PHE A 98 13.31 -9.55 4.61
CA PHE A 98 14.05 -10.57 3.91
C PHE A 98 14.38 -11.73 4.85
N SER A 99 14.19 -12.94 4.34
CA SER A 99 14.74 -14.19 4.85
C SER A 99 15.40 -14.90 3.66
N PRO A 100 16.40 -15.80 3.82
CA PRO A 100 17.15 -16.34 2.68
C PRO A 100 16.29 -16.77 1.49
N GLY A 101 16.31 -15.96 0.42
CA GLY A 101 15.54 -16.20 -0.79
C GLY A 101 14.03 -15.96 -0.67
N GLN A 102 13.58 -15.04 0.19
CA GLN A 102 12.17 -14.66 0.30
C GLN A 102 12.02 -13.18 0.66
N HIS A 103 11.01 -12.54 0.07
CA HIS A 103 10.59 -11.19 0.41
C HIS A 103 9.21 -11.21 1.04
N TYR A 104 8.99 -10.30 1.98
CA TYR A 104 7.68 -10.08 2.57
C TYR A 104 7.45 -8.59 2.75
N THR A 105 6.37 -8.06 2.18
CA THR A 105 6.00 -6.65 2.30
C THR A 105 4.84 -6.52 3.27
N ALA A 106 5.00 -5.71 4.31
CA ALA A 106 3.91 -5.31 5.19
C ALA A 106 3.65 -3.81 5.02
N VAL A 107 2.37 -3.44 5.06
CA VAL A 107 1.89 -2.05 5.06
C VAL A 107 0.91 -1.77 6.19
N LEU A 108 0.37 -2.80 6.86
CA LEU A 108 -0.58 -2.62 7.96
C LEU A 108 0.06 -2.70 9.35
N PRO A 109 -0.45 -1.93 10.32
CA PRO A 109 0.08 -1.85 11.69
C PRO A 109 -0.64 -2.73 12.70
N ASN A 110 -1.56 -3.59 12.25
CA ASN A 110 -2.47 -4.35 13.11
C ASN A 110 -2.59 -5.83 12.72
N THR A 111 -1.55 -6.42 12.13
CA THR A 111 -1.52 -7.87 11.91
C THR A 111 -1.35 -8.60 13.24
N PRO A 112 -1.86 -9.84 13.39
CA PRO A 112 -1.62 -10.65 14.58
C PRO A 112 -0.14 -10.88 14.87
N ASN A 113 0.69 -10.99 13.83
CA ASN A 113 2.14 -11.10 13.94
C ASN A 113 2.79 -9.70 14.07
N VAL A 114 2.74 -9.17 15.29
CA VAL A 114 3.15 -7.79 15.59
C VAL A 114 4.58 -7.43 15.21
N ASN A 115 5.47 -8.42 15.05
CA ASN A 115 6.86 -8.21 14.64
C ASN A 115 7.00 -7.57 13.26
N PHE A 116 5.96 -7.64 12.44
CA PHE A 116 5.94 -7.10 11.07
C PHE A 116 5.02 -5.89 10.92
N ASN A 117 4.38 -5.42 12.00
CA ASN A 117 3.51 -4.25 11.95
C ASN A 117 4.28 -2.99 11.56
N THR A 118 3.60 -2.11 10.82
CA THR A 118 4.18 -0.87 10.29
C THR A 118 3.75 0.36 11.10
N GLY A 119 4.22 1.53 10.69
CA GLY A 119 3.75 2.82 11.20
C GLY A 119 2.53 3.40 10.49
N THR A 120 1.93 2.72 9.51
CA THR A 120 0.91 3.33 8.64
C THR A 120 -0.25 3.96 9.42
N ASN A 121 -0.53 5.23 9.16
CA ASN A 121 -1.49 6.02 9.91
C ASN A 121 -2.10 7.16 9.07
N VAL A 122 -3.13 7.80 9.64
CA VAL A 122 -3.61 9.11 9.19
C VAL A 122 -3.30 10.12 10.29
N SER A 123 -2.68 11.24 9.96
CA SER A 123 -2.38 12.30 10.92
C SER A 123 -2.32 13.68 10.28
N ASN A 124 -2.13 14.73 11.08
CA ASN A 124 -1.92 16.10 10.59
C ASN A 124 -0.45 16.40 10.23
N THR A 125 0.45 15.42 10.36
CA THR A 125 1.88 15.59 10.11
C THR A 125 2.36 14.52 9.14
N ALA A 126 3.12 14.95 8.13
CA ALA A 126 3.79 14.02 7.24
C ALA A 126 4.87 13.27 8.00
N ASP A 127 4.82 11.95 7.95
CA ASP A 127 5.87 11.11 8.53
C ASP A 127 7.12 11.15 7.64
N THR A 128 8.26 11.48 8.25
CA THR A 128 9.56 11.60 7.56
C THR A 128 10.53 10.48 7.92
N LYS A 129 10.13 9.59 8.84
CA LYS A 129 10.95 8.48 9.32
C LYS A 129 10.19 7.19 9.20
N LEU A 130 10.82 6.20 8.59
CA LEU A 130 10.28 4.85 8.50
C LEU A 130 10.12 4.24 9.91
N ASN A 131 8.91 3.81 10.22
CA ASN A 131 8.56 3.00 11.38
C ASN A 131 8.12 1.60 10.93
N CYS A 132 8.93 0.60 11.27
CA CYS A 132 8.71 -0.81 10.97
C CYS A 132 9.00 -1.63 12.22
N GLY A 133 8.24 -2.71 12.41
CA GLY A 133 8.60 -3.75 13.35
C GLY A 133 9.99 -4.35 13.06
N PRO A 134 10.59 -5.03 14.05
CA PRO A 134 11.95 -5.57 13.91
C PRO A 134 12.03 -6.77 12.95
N GLY A 135 10.90 -7.39 12.57
CA GLY A 135 10.87 -8.74 12.01
C GLY A 135 11.05 -9.80 13.09
N GLY A 136 10.98 -11.07 12.71
CA GLY A 136 11.13 -12.20 13.63
C GLY A 136 11.31 -13.52 12.90
N GLY A 137 11.75 -14.58 13.59
CA GLY A 137 11.86 -15.92 13.00
C GLY A 137 12.84 -16.02 11.83
N GLY A 138 13.96 -15.29 11.88
CA GLY A 138 14.97 -15.25 10.81
C GLY A 138 14.73 -14.20 9.72
N TRP A 139 13.60 -13.50 9.77
CA TRP A 139 13.33 -12.35 8.91
C TRP A 139 13.98 -11.09 9.45
N ARG A 140 14.62 -10.32 8.57
CA ARG A 140 15.24 -9.02 8.87
C ARG A 140 14.65 -7.93 7.99
N LEU A 141 14.50 -6.72 8.53
CA LEU A 141 14.09 -5.56 7.77
C LEU A 141 15.12 -5.23 6.67
N LEU A 142 14.64 -5.05 5.44
CA LEU A 142 15.44 -4.66 4.28
C LEU A 142 15.20 -3.19 3.97
N LEU A 143 16.05 -2.32 4.53
CA LEU A 143 15.93 -0.87 4.38
C LEU A 143 16.02 -0.38 2.94
N ALA A 144 16.76 -1.08 2.08
CA ALA A 144 16.87 -0.71 0.66
C ALA A 144 15.51 -0.72 -0.07
N ASN A 145 14.55 -1.53 0.39
CA ASN A 145 13.23 -1.68 -0.23
C ASN A 145 12.10 -1.16 0.68
N SER A 146 12.44 -0.62 1.85
CA SER A 146 11.48 -0.13 2.84
C SER A 146 11.47 1.40 2.86
N VAL A 147 10.29 1.99 2.95
CA VAL A 147 10.14 3.45 2.83
C VAL A 147 8.82 3.94 3.42
N VAL A 148 8.78 5.22 3.78
CA VAL A 148 7.55 5.94 4.14
C VAL A 148 7.27 6.97 3.06
N GLU A 149 6.01 7.09 2.66
CA GLU A 149 5.51 8.18 1.81
C GLU A 149 4.25 8.77 2.45
N SER A 150 4.19 10.09 2.51
CA SER A 150 3.10 10.83 3.13
C SER A 150 2.26 11.49 2.05
N PHE A 151 1.08 10.94 1.77
CA PHE A 151 0.18 11.47 0.76
C PHE A 151 -0.69 12.58 1.34
N ASP A 152 -0.55 13.81 0.83
CA ASP A 152 -1.40 14.94 1.21
C ASP A 152 -2.82 14.76 0.66
N LEU A 153 -3.81 14.73 1.53
CA LEU A 153 -5.22 14.50 1.21
C LEU A 153 -6.00 15.81 1.03
N ALA A 154 -5.40 16.98 1.38
CA ALA A 154 -6.13 18.25 1.39
C ALA A 154 -6.46 18.76 -0.02
N ASP A 155 -5.56 18.57 -0.98
CA ASP A 155 -5.65 19.17 -2.31
C ASP A 155 -5.78 18.16 -3.47
N ASN A 156 -5.87 16.88 -3.12
CA ASN A 156 -5.87 15.75 -4.04
C ASN A 156 -7.21 15.00 -4.01
N ARG A 157 -7.77 14.81 -5.21
CA ARG A 157 -9.05 14.11 -5.40
C ARG A 157 -8.90 12.60 -5.40
N TYR A 158 -7.76 12.12 -5.86
CA TYR A 158 -7.48 10.71 -6.02
C TYR A 158 -6.25 10.32 -5.23
N LEU A 159 -6.36 9.21 -4.51
CA LEU A 159 -5.24 8.37 -4.15
C LEU A 159 -5.11 7.29 -5.22
N ASN A 160 -4.11 7.42 -6.08
CA ASN A 160 -3.82 6.46 -7.14
C ASN A 160 -2.90 5.37 -6.58
N LEU A 161 -3.46 4.22 -6.22
CA LEU A 161 -2.66 3.09 -5.74
C LEU A 161 -2.14 2.29 -6.92
N HIS A 162 -0.84 2.03 -6.96
CA HIS A 162 -0.19 1.12 -7.89
C HIS A 162 0.51 0.04 -7.07
N GLN A 163 -0.06 -1.15 -7.07
CA GLN A 163 0.64 -2.32 -6.57
C GLN A 163 1.36 -2.98 -7.73
N CYS A 164 2.67 -3.01 -7.64
CA CYS A 164 3.54 -3.65 -8.59
C CYS A 164 4.10 -4.92 -7.96
N VAL A 165 4.06 -6.01 -8.72
CA VAL A 165 4.55 -7.31 -8.29
C VAL A 165 5.65 -7.73 -9.24
N TRP A 166 6.79 -8.13 -8.69
CA TRP A 166 7.89 -8.71 -9.44
C TRP A 166 8.10 -10.15 -9.02
N THR A 167 8.56 -10.97 -9.95
CA THR A 167 8.85 -12.38 -9.70
C THR A 167 10.28 -12.75 -10.09
N SER A 168 10.84 -13.68 -9.33
CA SER A 168 12.14 -14.30 -9.61
C SER A 168 12.13 -15.72 -9.04
N SER A 169 12.40 -16.72 -9.89
CA SER A 169 12.49 -18.14 -9.49
C SER A 169 11.32 -18.62 -8.59
N GLY A 170 10.09 -18.19 -8.90
CA GLY A 170 8.87 -18.56 -8.16
C GLY A 170 8.58 -17.72 -6.91
N GLN A 171 9.47 -16.79 -6.53
CA GLN A 171 9.22 -15.81 -5.46
C GLN A 171 8.38 -14.65 -5.97
N TYR A 172 7.64 -14.02 -5.05
CA TYR A 172 6.97 -12.75 -5.28
C TYR A 172 7.59 -11.65 -4.44
N TYR A 173 7.65 -10.46 -5.02
CA TYR A 173 7.94 -9.23 -4.29
C TYR A 173 6.91 -8.18 -4.69
N MET A 174 6.18 -7.68 -3.71
CA MET A 174 5.19 -6.61 -3.91
C MET A 174 5.77 -5.28 -3.44
N GLY A 175 5.69 -4.27 -4.30
CA GLY A 175 5.91 -2.87 -3.96
C GLY A 175 4.63 -2.07 -4.15
N LEU A 176 4.46 -1.07 -3.31
CA LEU A 176 3.36 -0.12 -3.31
C LEU A 176 3.84 1.33 -3.42
N LEU A 177 5.04 1.67 -2.95
CA LEU A 177 5.50 3.06 -2.85
C LEU A 177 6.50 3.49 -3.94
N PRO A 178 6.50 4.78 -4.32
CA PRO A 178 7.27 5.27 -5.48
C PRO A 178 8.71 5.68 -5.17
N ASN A 179 9.11 5.66 -3.90
CA ASN A 179 10.27 6.39 -3.39
C ASN A 179 11.26 5.51 -2.61
N SER A 180 11.20 4.18 -2.77
CA SER A 180 12.14 3.31 -2.05
C SER A 180 13.59 3.55 -2.50
N PRO A 181 14.60 3.38 -1.62
CA PRO A 181 16.01 3.62 -1.96
C PRO A 181 16.49 2.78 -3.14
N ASN A 182 15.99 1.56 -3.26
CA ASN A 182 16.11 0.77 -4.48
C ASN A 182 15.14 1.33 -5.51
N GLY A 183 15.65 2.09 -6.48
CA GLY A 183 14.80 2.66 -7.53
C GLY A 183 14.18 1.61 -8.45
N ASN A 184 14.83 0.44 -8.56
CA ASN A 184 14.19 -0.75 -9.11
C ASN A 184 13.11 -1.16 -8.11
N PHE A 185 11.95 -1.58 -8.57
CA PHE A 185 10.80 -1.90 -7.70
C PHE A 185 9.99 -0.71 -7.15
N ASN A 186 10.21 0.52 -7.63
CA ASN A 186 9.30 1.63 -7.33
C ASN A 186 8.03 1.58 -8.19
N THR A 187 6.94 2.10 -7.62
CA THR A 187 5.62 2.15 -8.26
C THR A 187 5.25 3.56 -8.70
N GLY A 188 4.08 3.71 -9.32
CA GLY A 188 3.47 4.99 -9.63
C GLY A 188 2.51 5.52 -8.56
N THR A 189 2.46 4.94 -7.35
CA THR A 189 1.50 5.37 -6.33
C THR A 189 1.66 6.85 -6.00
N ASN A 190 0.57 7.60 -6.07
CA ASN A 190 0.56 9.05 -5.85
C ASN A 190 -0.79 9.53 -5.31
N ALA A 191 -0.80 10.77 -4.81
CA ALA A 191 -2.02 11.54 -4.64
C ALA A 191 -2.02 12.67 -5.67
N SER A 192 -3.13 12.83 -6.39
CA SER A 192 -3.25 13.86 -7.41
C SER A 192 -4.70 14.30 -7.63
N ARG A 193 -4.90 15.28 -8.52
CA ARG A 193 -6.23 15.74 -8.95
C ARG A 193 -6.83 14.89 -10.07
N THR A 194 -6.09 13.93 -10.61
CA THR A 194 -6.49 13.13 -11.77
C THR A 194 -6.36 11.65 -11.46
N ALA A 195 -7.39 10.88 -11.81
CA ALA A 195 -7.31 9.43 -11.73
C ALA A 195 -6.26 8.93 -12.73
N ASP A 196 -5.33 8.11 -12.26
CA ASP A 196 -4.46 7.36 -13.16
C ASP A 196 -5.30 6.34 -13.95
N SER A 197 -4.94 6.14 -15.22
CA SER A 197 -5.68 5.30 -16.16
C SER A 197 -4.91 4.06 -16.64
N ALA A 198 -3.70 3.87 -16.11
CA ALA A 198 -2.84 2.75 -16.44
C ALA A 198 -1.91 2.42 -15.28
N LEU A 199 -1.50 1.15 -15.21
CA LEU A 199 -0.49 0.68 -14.27
C LEU A 199 0.87 1.34 -14.57
N ASN A 200 1.53 1.84 -13.54
CA ASN A 200 2.86 2.42 -13.60
C ASN A 200 3.80 1.72 -12.62
N CYS A 201 4.72 0.93 -13.16
CA CYS A 201 5.70 0.15 -12.41
C CYS A 201 7.08 0.30 -13.02
N ARG A 202 8.11 0.45 -12.19
CA ARG A 202 9.51 0.32 -12.64
C ARG A 202 9.83 -1.14 -12.97
N SER A 203 10.90 -1.33 -13.75
CA SER A 203 11.48 -2.67 -13.92
C SER A 203 12.02 -3.20 -12.60
N GLY A 204 12.06 -4.53 -12.48
CA GLY A 204 12.83 -5.18 -11.44
C GLY A 204 14.34 -5.08 -11.72
N GLY A 205 15.15 -5.34 -10.70
CA GLY A 205 16.60 -5.53 -10.82
C GLY A 205 16.99 -6.99 -10.55
N ASP A 206 18.25 -7.36 -10.82
CA ASP A 206 18.86 -8.61 -10.33
C ASP A 206 18.06 -9.89 -10.62
N GLY A 207 17.57 -10.03 -11.86
CA GLY A 207 16.83 -11.22 -12.31
C GLY A 207 15.33 -11.21 -11.97
N TRP A 208 14.82 -10.13 -11.38
CA TRP A 208 13.40 -9.96 -11.15
C TRP A 208 12.69 -9.35 -12.37
N ALA A 209 11.58 -9.97 -12.77
CA ALA A 209 10.73 -9.50 -13.86
C ALA A 209 9.40 -8.95 -13.31
N LEU A 210 8.87 -7.89 -13.94
CA LEU A 210 7.54 -7.39 -13.60
C LEU A 210 6.47 -8.42 -13.98
N ASP A 211 5.58 -8.71 -13.04
CA ASP A 211 4.44 -9.60 -13.22
C ASP A 211 3.16 -8.76 -13.37
N GLY A 212 2.72 -8.59 -14.62
CA GLY A 212 1.50 -7.85 -14.92
C GLY A 212 0.20 -8.55 -14.49
N VAL A 213 0.22 -9.85 -14.21
CA VAL A 213 -0.96 -10.62 -13.80
C VAL A 213 -1.31 -10.34 -12.34
N ASN A 214 -0.29 -10.24 -11.50
CA ASN A 214 -0.42 -9.98 -10.07
C ASN A 214 -0.25 -8.48 -9.70
N SER A 215 0.13 -7.65 -10.67
CA SER A 215 0.13 -6.19 -10.51
C SER A 215 -1.24 -5.59 -10.82
N ALA A 216 -1.57 -4.48 -10.17
CA ALA A 216 -2.80 -3.74 -10.43
C ALA A 216 -2.62 -2.26 -10.05
N TYR A 217 -3.46 -1.41 -10.63
CA TYR A 217 -3.63 -0.04 -10.18
C TYR A 217 -5.10 0.23 -9.87
N ARG A 218 -5.35 1.14 -8.94
CA ARG A 218 -6.69 1.57 -8.60
C ARG A 218 -6.70 3.03 -8.15
N PRO A 219 -7.28 3.94 -8.95
CA PRO A 219 -7.60 5.28 -8.48
C PRO A 219 -8.74 5.18 -7.45
N LEU A 220 -8.54 5.81 -6.30
CA LEU A 220 -9.51 5.88 -5.21
C LEU A 220 -9.89 7.34 -4.98
N GLY A 221 -11.13 7.71 -5.27
CA GLY A 221 -11.62 9.09 -5.22
C GLY A 221 -12.60 9.38 -6.35
N SER A 222 -13.16 10.59 -6.38
CA SER A 222 -14.08 11.06 -7.44
C SER A 222 -13.96 12.56 -7.65
#